data_AF-A0AAU8THA8-F1
#
_entry.id   AF-A0AAU8THA8-F1
#
_cell.length_a   1.000
_cell.length_b   1.000
_cell.length_c   1.000
_cell.angle_alpha   90.00
_cell.angle_beta   90.00
_cell.angle_gamma   90.00
#
_symmetry.space_group_name_H-M   'P 1'
#
loop_
_entity.id
_entity.type
_entity.pdbx_description
1 polymer ?
#
loop_
_entity_poly.entity_id
_entity_poly.type
_entity_poly.pdbx_seq_one_letter_code
_entity_poly.pdbx_strand_id
1 'polypeptide(L)'
;MGTNDSAFWHPMQHPAEMRSKQTRDPIDPAPGYANAVAEVARTHGALKRPIGTKIILSPPLVVESGQLDVLVGALAAGFDEVKFA
;
A
#
# COMPACT_ATOMS: atom_id res chain seq x y z
N MET A 1 -13.58 -16.09 32.02
CA MET A 1 -13.06 -16.67 30.77
C MET A 1 -12.79 -15.50 29.82
N GLY A 2 -11.60 -14.91 29.87
CA GLY A 2 -11.27 -13.80 28.96
C GLY A 2 -11.00 -14.37 27.57
N THR A 3 -11.77 -13.97 26.56
CA THR A 3 -11.42 -14.27 25.18
C THR A 3 -10.10 -13.56 24.89
N ASN A 4 -9.11 -14.33 24.47
CA ASN A 4 -7.87 -13.75 24.00
C ASN A 4 -8.13 -13.21 22.58
N ASP A 5 -8.63 -11.97 22.48
CA ASP A 5 -8.97 -11.27 21.23
C ASP A 5 -7.78 -11.20 20.26
N SER A 6 -6.57 -11.46 20.75
CA SER A 6 -5.33 -11.54 19.99
C SER A 6 -5.25 -12.75 19.03
N ALA A 7 -6.21 -13.67 19.07
CA ALA A 7 -6.32 -14.78 18.12
C ALA A 7 -7.34 -14.53 16.99
N PHE A 8 -8.09 -13.42 17.03
CA PHE A 8 -9.14 -13.16 16.05
C PHE A 8 -8.58 -12.41 14.84
N TRP A 9 -8.06 -13.17 13.87
CA TRP A 9 -7.77 -12.65 12.54
C TRP A 9 -9.10 -12.29 11.86
N HIS A 10 -9.38 -11.00 11.72
CA HIS A 10 -10.43 -10.55 10.81
C HIS A 10 -9.92 -10.74 9.38
N PRO A 11 -10.67 -11.40 8.48
CA PRO A 11 -10.22 -11.66 7.11
C PRO A 11 -9.90 -10.39 6.29
N MET A 12 -10.37 -9.24 6.77
CA MET A 12 -10.15 -7.92 6.19
C MET A 12 -8.98 -7.14 6.84
N GLN A 13 -8.36 -7.64 7.91
CA GLN A 13 -7.18 -7.03 8.54
C GLN A 13 -5.95 -7.90 8.28
N HIS A 14 -5.24 -7.58 7.20
CA HIS A 14 -4.02 -8.28 6.82
C HIS A 14 -2.84 -7.84 7.70
N PRO A 15 -1.89 -8.71 8.09
CA PRO A 15 -0.71 -8.31 8.88
C PRO A 15 0.16 -7.22 8.25
N ALA A 16 0.01 -6.96 6.95
CA ALA A 16 0.68 -5.87 6.23
C ALA A 16 0.03 -4.49 6.47
N GLU A 17 -1.18 -4.46 7.03
CA GLU A 17 -1.90 -3.24 7.40
C GLU A 17 -1.66 -2.85 8.86
N MET A 18 -0.76 -3.55 9.55
CA MET A 18 -0.36 -3.22 10.91
C MET A 18 0.81 -2.25 10.88
N ARG A 19 0.69 -1.13 11.59
CA ARG A 19 1.80 -0.21 11.85
C ARG A 19 2.89 -0.92 12.65
N SER A 20 2.50 -1.81 13.55
CA SER A 20 3.41 -2.73 14.25
C SER A 20 2.79 -4.12 14.35
N LYS A 21 3.49 -5.13 13.85
CA LYS A 21 3.05 -6.53 13.94
C LYS A 21 3.05 -7.08 15.37
N GLN A 22 3.82 -6.45 16.26
CA GLN A 22 3.95 -6.85 17.66
C GLN A 22 2.74 -6.40 18.48
N THR A 23 2.31 -5.15 18.27
CA THR A 23 1.13 -4.57 18.94
C THR A 23 -0.16 -4.87 18.18
N ARG A 24 -0.06 -5.21 16.89
CA ARG A 24 -1.16 -5.39 15.94
C ARG A 24 -1.99 -4.12 15.74
N ASP A 25 -1.39 -2.96 15.99
CA ASP A 25 -2.04 -1.68 15.75
C ASP A 25 -2.23 -1.47 14.24
N PRO A 26 -3.46 -1.24 13.76
CA PRO A 26 -3.72 -1.02 12.34
C PRO A 26 -3.21 0.36 11.89
N ILE A 27 -2.84 0.48 10.61
CA ILE A 27 -2.54 1.75 9.96
C ILE A 27 -3.85 2.50 9.76
N ASP A 28 -3.89 3.77 10.20
CA ASP A 28 -4.98 4.68 9.90
C ASP A 28 -4.91 5.12 8.43
N PRO A 29 -5.96 4.92 7.61
CA PRO A 29 -6.00 5.42 6.24
C PRO A 29 -6.24 6.94 6.13
N ALA A 30 -6.75 7.61 7.17
CA ALA A 30 -7.12 9.01 7.12
C ALA A 30 -5.99 9.99 6.73
N PRO A 31 -4.71 9.78 7.11
CA PRO A 31 -3.60 10.61 6.66
C PRO A 31 -3.35 10.59 5.16
N GLY A 32 -3.96 9.66 4.42
CA GLY A 32 -3.93 9.66 2.95
C GLY A 32 -2.59 9.28 2.35
N TYR A 33 -1.70 8.61 3.10
CA TYR A 33 -0.37 8.22 2.64
C TYR A 33 -0.39 7.49 1.28
N ALA A 34 -1.26 6.49 1.13
CA ALA A 34 -1.39 5.75 -0.12
C ALA A 34 -1.82 6.64 -1.30
N ASN A 35 -2.63 7.68 -1.05
CA ASN A 35 -3.02 8.65 -2.07
C ASN A 35 -1.83 9.53 -2.49
N ALA A 36 -1.03 9.99 -1.53
CA ALA A 36 0.15 10.79 -1.80
C ALA A 36 1.20 10.00 -2.61
N VAL A 37 1.48 8.75 -2.23
CA VAL A 37 2.37 7.87 -3.00
C VAL A 37 1.85 7.65 -4.43
N ALA A 38 0.53 7.41 -4.58
CA ALA A 38 -0.07 7.21 -5.90
C ALA A 38 0.01 8.46 -6.79
N GLU A 39 -0.07 9.66 -6.21
CA GLU A 39 0.06 10.91 -6.96
C GLU A 39 1.49 11.15 -7.45
N VAL A 40 2.51 10.86 -6.64
CA VAL A 40 3.91 10.89 -7.09
C VAL A 40 4.14 9.81 -8.16
N ALA A 41 3.68 8.57 -7.94
CA ALA A 41 3.81 7.53 -8.97
C ALA A 41 3.14 7.95 -10.30
N ARG A 42 2.04 8.70 -10.25
CA ARG A 42 1.37 9.26 -11.43
C ARG A 42 2.24 10.27 -12.17
N THR A 43 2.92 11.18 -11.48
CA THR A 43 3.83 12.15 -12.12
C THR A 43 5.05 11.47 -12.73
N HIS A 44 5.44 10.30 -12.23
CA HIS A 44 6.50 9.44 -12.77
C HIS A 44 6.02 8.45 -13.85
N GLY A 45 4.78 8.58 -14.34
CA GLY A 45 4.27 7.83 -15.49
C GLY A 45 3.52 6.55 -15.15
N ALA A 46 3.21 6.27 -13.88
CA ALA A 46 2.42 5.10 -13.48
C ALA A 46 1.13 5.49 -12.76
N LEU A 47 0.00 5.35 -13.45
CA LEU A 47 -1.32 5.49 -12.83
C LEU A 47 -1.65 4.26 -11.97
N LYS A 48 -2.03 4.50 -10.71
CA LYS A 48 -2.46 3.47 -9.74
C LYS A 48 -3.72 3.91 -9.01
N ARG A 49 -4.49 2.93 -8.53
CA ARG A 49 -5.67 3.18 -7.70
C ARG A 49 -5.32 2.93 -6.23
N PRO A 50 -5.25 3.96 -5.38
CA PRO A 50 -5.17 3.78 -3.94
C PRO A 50 -6.55 3.39 -3.36
N ILE A 51 -6.55 2.51 -2.37
CA ILE A 51 -7.75 2.12 -1.59
C ILE A 51 -7.35 1.98 -0.12
N GLY A 52 -7.78 2.92 0.72
CA GLY A 52 -7.40 2.95 2.13
C GLY A 52 -5.88 3.00 2.28
N THR A 53 -5.30 1.94 2.85
CA THR A 53 -3.86 1.77 3.08
C THR A 53 -3.15 1.02 1.94
N LYS A 54 -3.87 0.63 0.88
CA LYS A 54 -3.36 -0.22 -0.21
C LYS A 54 -3.19 0.54 -1.52
N ILE A 55 -2.25 0.10 -2.33
CA ILE A 55 -2.08 0.53 -3.73
C ILE A 55 -2.38 -0.68 -4.62
N ILE A 56 -3.34 -0.53 -5.53
CA ILE A 56 -3.75 -1.62 -6.43
C ILE A 56 -2.89 -1.61 -7.69
N LEU A 57 -2.29 -2.77 -7.99
CA LEU A 57 -1.54 -3.03 -9.22
C LEU A 57 -2.32 -4.07 -10.05
N SER A 58 -2.78 -3.68 -11.24
CA SER A 58 -3.44 -4.59 -12.18
C SER A 58 -3.12 -4.19 -13.61
N PRO A 59 -1.84 -4.33 -14.04
CA PRO A 59 -1.47 -4.04 -15.42
C PRO A 59 -2.13 -5.04 -16.39
N PRO A 60 -2.23 -4.71 -17.70
CA PRO A 60 -2.67 -5.66 -18.72
C PRO A 60 -1.82 -6.94 -18.71
N LEU A 61 -2.42 -8.08 -19.06
CA LEU A 61 -1.72 -9.38 -19.10
C LEU A 61 -0.61 -9.45 -20.15
N VAL A 62 -0.62 -8.54 -21.12
CA VAL A 62 0.37 -8.42 -22.20
C VAL A 62 1.51 -7.45 -21.86
N VAL A 63 1.58 -6.97 -20.61
CA VAL A 63 2.62 -6.04 -20.17
C VAL A 63 4.01 -6.65 -20.32
N GLU A 64 4.96 -5.87 -20.82
CA GLU A 64 6.35 -6.28 -21.02
C GLU A 64 7.24 -5.80 -19.86
N SER A 65 8.42 -6.41 -19.71
CA SER A 65 9.36 -6.10 -18.62
C SER A 65 9.71 -4.61 -18.55
N GLY A 66 9.97 -3.95 -19.69
CA GLY A 66 10.28 -2.51 -19.69
C GLY A 66 9.13 -1.63 -19.18
N GLN A 67 7.88 -2.06 -19.36
CA GLN A 67 6.72 -1.36 -18.82
C GLN A 67 6.55 -1.63 -17.31
N LEU A 68 6.94 -2.84 -16.86
CA LEU A 68 7.02 -3.14 -15.44
C LEU A 68 8.12 -2.32 -14.75
N ASP A 69 9.24 -2.07 -15.42
CA ASP A 69 10.32 -1.23 -14.89
C ASP A 69 9.83 0.21 -14.66
N VAL A 70 9.07 0.78 -15.60
CA VAL A 70 8.43 2.09 -15.41
C VAL A 70 7.46 2.06 -14.23
N LEU A 71 6.63 1.02 -14.13
CA LEU A 71 5.65 0.86 -13.05
C LEU A 71 6.32 0.80 -11.67
N VAL A 72 7.37 -0.01 -11.54
CA VAL A 72 8.10 -0.21 -10.30
C VAL A 72 8.93 1.02 -9.95
N GLY A 73 9.60 1.63 -10.94
CA GLY A 73 10.38 2.85 -10.75
C GLY A 73 9.54 4.04 -10.28
N ALA A 74 8.37 4.23 -10.87
CA ALA A 74 7.43 5.26 -10.44
C ALA A 74 6.90 5.02 -9.01
N LEU A 75 6.63 3.75 -8.66
CA LEU A 75 6.19 3.41 -7.31
C LEU A 75 7.33 3.60 -6.28
N ALA A 76 8.57 3.28 -6.64
CA ALA A 76 9.75 3.52 -5.82
C ALA A 76 9.93 5.01 -5.52
N ALA A 77 9.86 5.87 -6.55
CA ALA A 77 9.90 7.33 -6.37
C ALA A 77 8.80 7.81 -5.40
N GLY A 78 7.59 7.29 -5.55
CA GLY A 78 6.49 7.60 -4.62
C GLY A 78 6.78 7.26 -3.16
N PHE A 79 7.41 6.11 -2.89
CA PHE A 79 7.79 5.73 -1.52
C PHE A 79 9.01 6.49 -0.99
N ASP A 80 9.92 6.91 -1.85
CA ASP A 80 11.11 7.66 -1.45
C ASP A 80 10.77 9.11 -1.07
N GLU A 81 9.90 9.74 -1.86
CA GLU A 81 9.50 11.15 -1.71
C GLU A 81 8.47 11.35 -0.59
N VAL A 82 7.50 10.44 -0.46
CA VAL A 82 6.44 10.56 0.54
C VAL A 82 6.88 9.88 1.83
N LYS A 83 6.99 10.64 2.92
CA LYS A 83 7.36 10.09 4.22
C LYS A 83 6.15 9.45 4.91
N PHE A 84 6.33 8.22 5.39
CA PHE A 84 5.36 7.53 6.23
C PHE A 84 5.41 8.10 7.65
N ALA A 85 4.24 8.48 8.19
CA ALA A 85 4.08 9.13 9.50
C ALA A 85 3.55 8.19 10.58
#